data_AF-A0A2N0KG13-F1
#
_entry.id   AF-A0A2N0KG13-F1
#
_cell.length_a   1.000
_cell.length_b   1.000
_cell.length_c   1.000
_cell.angle_alpha   90.00
_cell.angle_beta   90.00
_cell.angle_gamma   90.00
#
_symmetry.space_group_name_H-M   'P 1'
#
loop_
_entity.id
_entity.type
_entity.pdbx_description
1 polymer ?
#
loop_
_entity_poly.entity_id
_entity_poly.type
_entity_poly.pdbx_seq_one_letter_code
_entity_poly.pdbx_strand_id
1 'polypeptide(L)'
;MTNWQRNLLDTLYVAMETIAWFVAITVVATIGERGYLRQLSRELSFRNAAGDFSDPDRAREVVQLLASRAESATAGPSIWVVMLAGFGGFWLMRGLVQLKLGGTLGAIALVLASVIGLNVLLHVTFAQDLLVWQNQGLASFLDDPQSYVSSGANFQAVVDRGGVVIGGGTAIVMTFVGMLAAWLRFLYAGRRIVRFEHVLRSFGIGFAIILGSLVLARLNDVGQLAVYSVPYFMLGLLALAVANGERAALPAEGRERLGAWGVSVTATLLLLGVIAVSFGLLALLDVTRFIAFVGDSIGGIVEWLLIIILTPIFWILVPIIDFLIPDALAERLLDLEVPQNFIEPENLAEGQEQDDFILPRWPLDVLKVLIFVALVWLSYRGGRALLDRRDSTPEDEFDEFRSDSGGGSGLGGLLRNLIRRGHGGAHEGWFALRPIYGVYGRSVVDAEDRGFERRRSETPLEYSTASGIVLEAPVFREIAEAFDAARYGGHEADPDQVRRWAAELAEWEKSHPPSEELRDQLEQIRPPRVPRPVDPADEFAQRVKRGRETYKRMRSGGGPGGPSGAAGTPTQL
;
A
#
# COMPACT_ATOMS: atom_id res chain seq x y z
N MET A 1 24.70 13.77 -10.99
CA MET A 1 24.68 12.77 -9.90
C MET A 1 25.66 11.65 -10.24
N THR A 2 26.55 11.27 -9.32
CA THR A 2 27.40 10.10 -9.55
C THR A 2 26.62 8.81 -9.25
N ASN A 3 26.89 7.72 -9.96
CA ASN A 3 26.21 6.43 -9.73
C ASN A 3 26.39 5.94 -8.27
N TRP A 4 27.51 6.29 -7.63
CA TRP A 4 27.81 5.91 -6.26
C TRP A 4 26.87 6.56 -5.24
N GLN A 5 26.61 7.88 -5.35
CA GLN A 5 25.67 8.58 -4.46
C GLN A 5 24.27 7.96 -4.52
N ARG A 6 23.82 7.57 -5.72
CA ARG A 6 22.50 6.97 -5.94
C ARG A 6 22.39 5.63 -5.24
N ASN A 7 23.39 4.79 -5.46
CA ASN A 7 23.44 3.47 -4.84
C ASN A 7 23.54 3.57 -3.31
N LEU A 8 24.26 4.56 -2.79
CA LEU A 8 24.32 4.83 -1.36
C LEU A 8 22.95 5.25 -0.83
N LEU A 9 22.28 6.20 -1.49
CA LEU A 9 20.94 6.65 -1.09
C LEU A 9 19.93 5.50 -1.10
N ASP A 10 19.90 4.72 -2.18
CA ASP A 10 19.05 3.54 -2.32
C ASP A 10 19.32 2.53 -1.18
N THR A 11 20.60 2.29 -0.86
CA THR A 11 21.01 1.35 0.20
C THR A 11 20.57 1.83 1.58
N LEU A 12 20.78 3.11 1.89
CA LEU A 12 20.37 3.70 3.17
C LEU A 12 18.86 3.71 3.32
N TYR A 13 18.14 4.02 2.25
CA TYR A 13 16.69 3.99 2.21
C TYR A 13 16.13 2.59 2.49
N VAL A 14 16.66 1.55 1.81
CA VAL A 14 16.23 0.17 2.03
C VAL A 14 16.56 -0.29 3.45
N ALA A 15 17.80 -0.04 3.91
CA ALA A 15 18.22 -0.43 5.26
C ALA A 15 17.33 0.21 6.35
N MET A 16 17.05 1.51 6.24
CA MET A 16 16.13 2.21 7.13
C MET A 16 14.74 1.57 7.13
N GLU A 17 14.09 1.40 5.97
CA GLU A 17 12.75 0.81 5.92
C GLU A 17 12.71 -0.63 6.45
N THR A 18 13.76 -1.43 6.21
CA THR A 18 13.81 -2.82 6.71
C THR A 18 13.78 -2.89 8.23
N ILE A 19 14.37 -1.92 8.93
CA ILE A 19 14.29 -1.86 10.40
C ILE A 19 12.86 -1.59 10.85
N ALA A 20 12.15 -0.65 10.22
CA ALA A 20 10.76 -0.38 10.57
C ALA A 20 9.85 -1.61 10.35
N TRP A 21 10.03 -2.32 9.23
CA TRP A 21 9.33 -3.58 8.97
C TRP A 21 9.70 -4.66 9.97
N PHE A 22 10.98 -4.83 10.30
CA PHE A 22 11.42 -5.82 11.27
C PHE A 22 10.77 -5.61 12.64
N VAL A 23 10.78 -4.36 13.13
CA VAL A 23 10.15 -4.02 14.42
C VAL A 23 8.65 -4.34 14.36
N ALA A 24 7.94 -3.90 13.32
CA ALA A 24 6.50 -4.13 13.19
C ALA A 24 6.14 -5.62 13.12
N ILE A 25 6.83 -6.40 12.28
CA ILE A 25 6.57 -7.84 12.12
C ILE A 25 6.86 -8.58 13.42
N THR A 26 7.97 -8.27 14.10
CA THR A 26 8.37 -8.92 15.35
C THR A 26 7.35 -8.67 16.46
N VAL A 27 6.81 -7.45 16.58
CA VAL A 27 5.77 -7.15 17.57
C VAL A 27 4.51 -7.96 17.31
N VAL A 28 4.00 -7.92 16.07
CA VAL A 28 2.75 -8.60 15.73
C VAL A 28 2.89 -10.12 15.85
N ALA A 29 4.00 -10.69 15.38
CA ALA A 29 4.28 -12.11 15.52
C ALA A 29 4.43 -12.54 16.99
N THR A 30 5.13 -11.75 17.80
CA THR A 30 5.28 -12.02 19.24
C THR A 30 3.93 -11.97 19.95
N ILE A 31 3.10 -10.96 19.71
CA ILE A 31 1.75 -10.88 20.29
C ILE A 31 0.92 -12.11 19.89
N GLY A 32 0.99 -12.51 18.62
CA GLY A 32 0.33 -13.72 18.12
C GLY A 32 0.79 -14.99 18.83
N GLU A 33 2.10 -15.18 19.01
CA GLU A 33 2.68 -16.32 19.72
C GLU A 33 2.23 -16.37 21.18
N ARG A 34 2.34 -15.25 21.90
CA ARG A 34 1.94 -15.16 23.30
C ARG A 34 0.44 -15.43 23.48
N GLY A 35 -0.38 -14.88 22.59
CA GLY A 35 -1.83 -15.13 22.56
C GLY A 35 -2.14 -16.61 22.36
N TYR A 36 -1.49 -17.25 21.39
CA TYR A 36 -1.64 -18.69 21.11
C TYR A 36 -1.23 -19.54 22.33
N LEU A 37 -0.06 -19.30 22.91
CA LEU A 37 0.42 -20.07 24.06
C LEU A 37 -0.48 -19.91 25.30
N ARG A 38 -1.00 -18.71 25.56
CA ARG A 38 -1.99 -18.47 26.63
C ARG A 38 -3.30 -19.21 26.38
N GLN A 39 -3.78 -19.23 25.14
CA GLN A 39 -4.97 -19.98 24.78
C GLN A 39 -4.75 -21.48 24.98
N LEU A 40 -3.61 -22.01 24.50
CA LEU A 40 -3.25 -23.42 24.63
C LEU A 40 -3.12 -23.83 26.11
N SER A 41 -2.49 -22.99 26.94
CA SER A 41 -2.37 -23.21 28.38
C SER A 41 -3.74 -23.25 29.07
N ARG A 42 -4.67 -22.34 28.74
CA ARG A 42 -6.04 -22.34 29.27
C ARG A 42 -6.83 -23.59 28.86
N GLU A 43 -6.75 -23.98 27.59
CA GLU A 43 -7.44 -25.15 27.06
C GLU A 43 -6.91 -26.45 27.69
N LEU A 44 -5.58 -26.60 27.80
CA LEU A 44 -4.96 -27.73 28.49
C LEU A 44 -5.35 -27.77 29.97
N SER A 45 -5.39 -26.62 30.64
CA SER A 45 -5.82 -26.54 32.04
C SER A 45 -7.27 -26.98 32.21
N PHE A 46 -8.15 -26.60 31.29
CA PHE A 46 -9.56 -26.99 31.30
C PHE A 46 -9.72 -28.51 31.09
N ARG A 47 -9.08 -29.07 30.06
CA ARG A 47 -9.09 -30.52 29.78
C ARG A 47 -8.47 -31.35 30.89
N ASN A 48 -7.44 -30.83 31.54
CA ASN A 48 -6.83 -31.50 32.68
C ASN A 48 -7.75 -31.52 33.90
N ALA A 49 -8.53 -30.45 34.11
CA ALA A 49 -9.56 -30.44 35.14
C ALA A 49 -10.72 -31.40 34.81
N ALA A 50 -11.01 -31.61 33.53
CA ALA A 50 -12.00 -32.59 33.05
C ALA A 50 -11.53 -34.05 33.13
N GLY A 51 -10.23 -34.30 33.37
CA GLY A 51 -9.69 -35.66 33.44
C GLY A 51 -9.38 -36.29 32.07
N ASP A 52 -9.25 -35.49 31.01
CA ASP A 52 -9.02 -35.98 29.64
C ASP A 52 -7.63 -36.60 29.40
N PHE A 53 -6.69 -36.42 30.33
CA PHE A 53 -5.30 -36.88 30.17
C PHE A 53 -5.01 -38.13 30.98
N SER A 54 -4.27 -39.05 30.37
CA SER A 54 -3.76 -40.25 31.04
C SER A 54 -2.80 -39.96 32.20
N ASP A 55 -2.12 -38.81 32.16
CA ASP A 55 -1.18 -38.35 33.19
C ASP A 55 -1.48 -36.88 33.57
N PRO A 56 -2.31 -36.64 34.60
CA PRO A 56 -2.76 -35.30 34.96
C PRO A 56 -1.64 -34.44 35.57
N ASP A 57 -0.63 -35.05 36.20
CA ASP A 57 0.48 -34.31 36.79
C ASP A 57 1.40 -33.77 35.70
N ARG A 58 1.68 -34.58 34.68
CA ARG A 58 2.42 -34.13 33.50
C ARG A 58 1.68 -33.04 32.72
N ALA A 59 0.35 -33.14 32.61
CA ALA A 59 -0.45 -32.08 32.02
C ALA A 59 -0.34 -30.75 32.80
N ARG A 60 -0.33 -30.78 34.14
CA ARG A 60 -0.10 -29.57 34.97
C ARG A 60 1.27 -28.97 34.71
N GLU A 61 2.31 -29.80 34.63
CA GLU A 61 3.67 -29.35 34.33
C GLU A 61 3.73 -28.64 32.97
N VAL A 62 3.12 -29.24 31.94
CA VAL A 62 3.06 -28.64 30.60
C VAL A 62 2.27 -27.32 30.59
N VAL A 63 1.18 -27.21 31.36
CA VAL A 63 0.41 -25.96 31.51
C VAL A 63 1.28 -24.85 32.13
N GLN A 64 2.04 -25.15 33.17
CA GLN A 64 2.95 -24.19 33.82
C GLN A 64 4.10 -23.80 32.89
N LEU A 65 4.66 -24.77 32.15
CA LEU A 65 5.67 -24.52 31.13
C LEU A 65 5.15 -23.61 30.01
N LEU A 66 3.93 -23.85 29.53
CA LEU A 66 3.30 -23.00 28.51
C LEU A 66 3.02 -21.60 29.01
N ALA A 67 2.55 -21.45 30.24
CA ALA A 67 2.30 -20.14 30.85
C ALA A 67 3.59 -19.32 30.98
N SER A 68 4.65 -19.91 31.54
CA SER A 68 5.96 -19.26 31.65
C SER A 68 6.61 -18.97 30.29
N ARG A 69 6.44 -19.86 29.31
CA ARG A 69 6.90 -19.62 27.94
C ARG A 69 6.09 -18.51 27.27
N ALA A 70 4.79 -18.39 27.52
CA ALA A 70 3.98 -17.32 26.95
C ALA A 70 4.42 -15.92 27.43
N GLU A 71 5.00 -15.80 28.61
CA GLU A 71 5.54 -14.51 29.11
C GLU A 71 6.88 -14.16 28.48
N SER A 72 7.71 -15.16 28.20
CA SER A 72 9.08 -14.99 27.66
C SER A 72 9.17 -15.14 26.14
N ALA A 73 8.12 -15.63 25.47
CA ALA A 73 8.13 -15.89 24.05
C ALA A 73 8.40 -14.62 23.25
N THR A 74 9.31 -14.76 22.29
CA THR A 74 9.59 -13.80 21.22
C THR A 74 9.47 -14.53 19.89
N ALA A 75 8.75 -13.94 18.95
CA ALA A 75 8.52 -14.53 17.64
C ALA A 75 8.69 -13.47 16.54
N GLY A 76 9.02 -13.93 15.35
CA GLY A 76 9.27 -13.08 14.20
C GLY A 76 10.54 -13.50 13.43
N PRO A 77 10.76 -12.91 12.25
CA PRO A 77 11.95 -13.17 11.47
C PRO A 77 13.16 -12.47 12.09
N SER A 78 14.37 -12.96 11.82
CA SER A 78 15.57 -12.20 12.19
C SER A 78 15.69 -10.94 11.33
N ILE A 79 16.35 -9.89 11.86
CA ILE A 79 16.56 -8.65 11.12
C ILE A 79 17.28 -8.87 9.79
N TRP A 80 18.22 -9.83 9.74
CA TRP A 80 18.94 -10.19 8.54
C TRP A 80 18.04 -10.75 7.45
N VAL A 81 17.01 -11.51 7.83
CA VAL A 81 16.02 -12.04 6.89
C VAL A 81 15.13 -10.92 6.34
N VAL A 82 14.70 -9.98 7.18
CA VAL A 82 13.94 -8.81 6.73
C VAL A 82 14.79 -7.92 5.81
N MET A 83 16.07 -7.75 6.13
CA MET A 83 17.03 -7.06 5.26
C MET A 83 17.18 -7.77 3.93
N LEU A 84 17.37 -9.10 3.93
CA LEU A 84 17.45 -9.90 2.71
C LEU A 84 16.19 -9.75 1.85
N ALA A 85 15.01 -9.72 2.47
CA ALA A 85 13.76 -9.48 1.76
C ALA A 85 13.68 -8.07 1.16
N GLY A 86 14.08 -7.05 1.93
CA GLY A 86 14.02 -5.68 1.46
C GLY A 86 15.02 -5.39 0.35
N PHE A 87 16.28 -5.76 0.54
CA PHE A 87 17.31 -5.65 -0.49
C PHE A 87 17.00 -6.53 -1.70
N GLY A 88 16.57 -7.78 -1.49
CA GLY A 88 16.21 -8.71 -2.54
C GLY A 88 15.08 -8.17 -3.42
N GLY A 89 13.96 -7.76 -2.82
CA GLY A 89 12.84 -7.16 -3.56
C GLY A 89 13.24 -5.87 -4.28
N PHE A 90 13.92 -4.94 -3.59
CA PHE A 90 14.31 -3.67 -4.18
C PHE A 90 15.25 -3.82 -5.38
N TRP A 91 16.31 -4.62 -5.23
CA TRP A 91 17.31 -4.83 -6.28
C TRP A 91 16.81 -5.73 -7.41
N LEU A 92 15.94 -6.70 -7.12
CA LEU A 92 15.27 -7.48 -8.15
C LEU A 92 14.48 -6.55 -9.10
N MET A 93 13.67 -5.66 -8.54
CA MET A 93 12.91 -4.71 -9.37
C MET A 93 13.83 -3.77 -10.15
N ARG A 94 14.87 -3.20 -9.50
CA ARG A 94 15.87 -2.38 -10.18
C ARG A 94 16.55 -3.11 -11.33
N GLY A 95 16.93 -4.38 -11.12
CA GLY A 95 17.54 -5.23 -12.13
C GLY A 95 16.61 -5.44 -13.33
N LEU A 96 15.34 -5.78 -13.10
CA LEU A 96 14.35 -5.94 -14.17
C LEU A 96 14.16 -4.65 -14.98
N VAL A 97 14.11 -3.49 -14.30
CA VAL A 97 14.01 -2.17 -14.94
C VAL A 97 15.26 -1.87 -15.77
N GLN A 98 16.46 -2.13 -15.24
CA GLN A 98 17.73 -1.89 -15.94
C GLN A 98 17.91 -2.80 -17.16
N LEU A 99 17.49 -4.06 -17.07
CA LEU A 99 17.47 -5.01 -18.19
C LEU A 99 16.40 -4.67 -19.23
N LYS A 100 15.58 -3.63 -18.99
CA LYS A 100 14.47 -3.19 -19.85
C LYS A 100 13.45 -4.30 -20.13
N LEU A 101 13.34 -5.30 -19.26
CA LEU A 101 12.37 -6.40 -19.36
C LEU A 101 10.96 -5.86 -19.07
N GLY A 102 10.32 -5.29 -20.09
CA GLY A 102 8.94 -4.80 -20.05
C GLY A 102 7.91 -5.88 -20.44
N GLY A 103 6.64 -5.57 -20.21
CA GLY A 103 5.51 -6.41 -20.64
C GLY A 103 5.47 -7.79 -20.01
N THR A 104 5.03 -8.79 -20.78
CA THR A 104 4.77 -10.16 -20.29
C THR A 104 6.03 -10.86 -19.76
N LEU A 105 7.18 -10.71 -20.44
CA LEU A 105 8.42 -11.37 -20.04
C LEU A 105 8.94 -10.84 -18.69
N GLY A 106 8.89 -9.52 -18.48
CA GLY A 106 9.23 -8.92 -17.20
C GLY A 106 8.30 -9.39 -16.08
N ALA A 107 7.00 -9.51 -16.35
CA ALA A 107 6.03 -9.98 -15.36
C ALA A 107 6.26 -11.45 -14.98
N ILE A 108 6.55 -12.32 -15.96
CA ILE A 108 6.88 -13.74 -15.70
C ILE A 108 8.15 -13.84 -14.86
N ALA A 109 9.21 -13.12 -15.25
CA ALA A 109 10.48 -13.11 -14.53
C ALA A 109 10.31 -12.62 -13.08
N LEU A 110 9.52 -11.54 -12.88
CA LEU A 110 9.22 -10.99 -11.56
C LEU A 110 8.47 -11.99 -10.67
N VAL A 111 7.45 -12.66 -11.20
CA VAL A 111 6.67 -13.65 -10.44
C VAL A 111 7.55 -14.85 -10.07
N LEU A 112 8.28 -15.42 -11.01
CA LEU A 112 9.18 -16.55 -10.74
C LEU A 112 10.25 -16.20 -9.70
N ALA A 113 10.91 -15.05 -9.86
CA ALA A 113 11.93 -14.60 -8.91
C ALA A 113 11.33 -14.28 -7.53
N SER A 114 10.10 -13.77 -7.45
CA SER A 114 9.42 -13.52 -6.18
C SER A 114 9.03 -14.82 -5.48
N VAL A 115 8.55 -15.83 -6.22
CA VAL A 115 8.23 -17.16 -5.65
C VAL A 115 9.49 -17.80 -5.08
N ILE A 116 10.59 -17.80 -5.84
CA ILE A 116 11.88 -18.33 -5.38
C ILE A 116 12.39 -17.55 -4.17
N GLY A 117 12.38 -16.21 -4.24
CA GLY A 117 12.84 -15.33 -3.17
C GLY A 117 12.06 -15.53 -1.87
N LEU A 118 10.73 -15.57 -1.94
CA LEU A 118 9.88 -15.80 -0.77
C LEU A 118 10.06 -17.21 -0.20
N ASN A 119 10.25 -18.24 -1.06
CA ASN A 119 10.54 -19.59 -0.58
C ASN A 119 11.86 -19.64 0.21
N VAL A 120 12.91 -18.99 -0.32
CA VAL A 120 14.20 -18.87 0.37
C VAL A 120 14.02 -18.17 1.73
N LEU A 121 13.29 -17.05 1.76
CA LEU A 121 13.03 -16.30 2.99
C LEU A 121 12.27 -17.13 4.02
N LEU A 122 11.27 -17.90 3.60
CA LEU A 122 10.50 -18.79 4.45
C LEU A 122 11.37 -19.88 5.09
N HIS A 123 12.20 -20.53 4.29
CA HIS A 123 13.13 -21.56 4.76
C HIS A 123 14.13 -21.01 5.78
N VAL A 124 14.75 -19.87 5.49
CA VAL A 124 15.70 -19.24 6.42
C VAL A 124 15.00 -18.79 7.70
N THR A 125 13.74 -18.34 7.62
CA THR A 125 12.96 -17.91 8.79
C THR A 125 12.59 -19.07 9.71
N PHE A 126 12.02 -20.14 9.14
CA PHE A 126 11.38 -21.19 9.94
C PHE A 126 12.25 -22.44 10.12
N ALA A 127 12.96 -22.86 9.07
CA ALA A 127 13.82 -24.04 9.14
C ALA A 127 15.23 -23.71 9.66
N GLN A 128 15.62 -22.43 9.68
CA GLN A 128 17.00 -21.99 9.92
C GLN A 128 18.01 -22.72 9.02
N ASP A 129 17.55 -23.13 7.84
CA ASP A 129 18.28 -23.95 6.88
C ASP A 129 18.23 -23.29 5.49
N LEU A 130 19.31 -23.48 4.72
CA LEU A 130 19.46 -23.04 3.34
C LEU A 130 19.03 -24.11 2.33
N LEU A 131 18.50 -25.26 2.77
CA LEU A 131 17.90 -26.29 1.92
C LEU A 131 16.55 -25.86 1.30
N VAL A 132 16.59 -24.79 0.51
CA VAL A 132 15.46 -24.15 -0.18
C VAL A 132 14.75 -25.04 -1.19
N TRP A 133 15.30 -26.22 -1.46
CA TRP A 133 14.71 -27.25 -2.32
C TRP A 133 13.72 -28.14 -1.59
N GLN A 134 13.74 -28.17 -0.24
CA GLN A 134 12.86 -29.03 0.56
C GLN A 134 11.50 -28.38 0.80
N ASN A 135 10.61 -28.45 -0.20
CA ASN A 135 9.27 -27.86 -0.09
C ASN A 135 8.33 -28.54 0.93
N GLN A 136 8.80 -29.47 1.77
CA GLN A 136 7.95 -30.23 2.70
C GLN A 136 7.22 -29.33 3.70
N GLY A 137 7.87 -28.30 4.24
CA GLY A 137 7.23 -27.38 5.20
C GLY A 137 6.18 -26.46 4.58
N LEU A 138 6.41 -26.00 3.34
CA LEU A 138 5.42 -25.22 2.61
C LEU A 138 4.26 -26.12 2.14
N ALA A 139 4.58 -27.33 1.67
CA ALA A 139 3.59 -28.31 1.26
C ALA A 139 2.70 -28.71 2.43
N SER A 140 3.26 -29.00 3.61
CA SER A 140 2.46 -29.32 4.81
C SER A 140 1.58 -28.15 5.25
N PHE A 141 2.11 -26.92 5.17
CA PHE A 141 1.32 -25.71 5.46
C PHE A 141 0.18 -25.48 4.47
N LEU A 142 0.40 -25.74 3.18
CA LEU A 142 -0.63 -25.58 2.15
C LEU A 142 -1.65 -26.73 2.14
N ASP A 143 -1.21 -27.94 2.51
CA ASP A 143 -2.05 -29.12 2.56
C ASP A 143 -3.03 -29.02 3.74
N ASP A 144 -2.52 -28.67 4.92
CA ASP A 144 -3.31 -28.47 6.13
C ASP A 144 -2.97 -27.15 6.86
N PRO A 145 -3.42 -25.99 6.34
CA PRO A 145 -3.22 -24.71 7.02
C PRO A 145 -3.97 -24.66 8.36
N GLN A 146 -5.00 -25.49 8.55
CA GLN A 146 -5.71 -25.57 9.81
C GLN A 146 -4.85 -26.21 10.89
N SER A 147 -3.98 -27.17 10.59
CA SER A 147 -3.02 -27.70 11.59
C SER A 147 -2.10 -26.63 12.18
N TYR A 148 -1.90 -25.51 11.47
CA TYR A 148 -1.12 -24.37 11.94
C TYR A 148 -2.01 -23.32 12.64
N VAL A 149 -3.26 -23.15 12.22
CA VAL A 149 -4.12 -22.04 12.70
C VAL A 149 -5.15 -22.48 13.75
N SER A 150 -5.57 -23.74 13.73
CA SER A 150 -6.67 -24.27 14.54
C SER A 150 -6.15 -25.00 15.79
N SER A 151 -6.98 -24.94 16.84
CA SER A 151 -6.85 -25.62 18.13
C SER A 151 -6.91 -27.15 18.04
N GLY A 152 -6.82 -27.75 16.86
CA GLY A 152 -6.72 -29.20 16.65
C GLY A 152 -5.36 -29.79 17.06
N ALA A 153 -4.62 -29.09 17.93
CA ALA A 153 -3.43 -29.63 18.54
C ALA A 153 -3.84 -30.92 19.28
N ASN A 154 -3.21 -32.03 18.93
CA ASN A 154 -3.36 -33.26 19.70
C ASN A 154 -2.74 -33.01 21.09
N PHE A 155 -3.57 -32.58 22.02
CA PHE A 155 -3.16 -32.19 23.38
C PHE A 155 -2.47 -33.34 24.09
N GLN A 156 -2.92 -34.58 23.87
CA GLN A 156 -2.26 -35.77 24.37
C GLN A 156 -0.84 -35.88 23.82
N ALA A 157 -0.62 -35.67 22.52
CA ALA A 157 0.73 -35.68 21.94
C ALA A 157 1.62 -34.54 22.48
N VAL A 158 1.05 -33.37 22.82
CA VAL A 158 1.79 -32.27 23.46
C VAL A 158 2.23 -32.66 24.87
N VAL A 159 1.35 -33.30 25.65
CA VAL A 159 1.66 -33.83 26.99
C VAL A 159 2.68 -34.96 26.91
N ASP A 160 2.48 -35.93 26.02
CA ASP A 160 3.33 -37.12 25.85
C ASP A 160 4.75 -36.78 25.39
N ARG A 161 4.90 -35.74 24.55
CA ARG A 161 6.21 -35.25 24.10
C ARG A 161 6.91 -34.37 25.14
N GLY A 162 6.22 -33.99 26.23
CA GLY A 162 6.77 -33.18 27.30
C GLY A 162 7.28 -31.82 26.83
N GLY A 163 6.72 -31.27 25.75
CA GLY A 163 7.33 -30.14 25.10
C GLY A 163 6.47 -29.48 24.04
N VAL A 164 6.64 -28.16 23.95
CA VAL A 164 5.95 -27.26 23.02
C VAL A 164 6.51 -27.49 21.62
N VAL A 165 5.64 -27.89 20.67
CA VAL A 165 5.96 -27.85 19.23
C VAL A 165 6.38 -26.43 18.89
N ILE A 166 7.58 -26.27 18.33
CA ILE A 166 8.20 -24.97 18.10
C ILE A 166 7.38 -24.17 17.09
N GLY A 167 6.82 -23.04 17.55
CA GLY A 167 6.16 -22.01 16.73
C GLY A 167 4.64 -22.20 16.63
N GLY A 168 3.88 -21.39 17.36
CA GLY A 168 2.44 -21.27 17.15
C GLY A 168 2.18 -20.82 15.70
N GLY A 169 1.31 -21.53 14.98
CA GLY A 169 1.12 -21.22 13.56
C GLY A 169 0.53 -19.83 13.32
N THR A 170 -0.10 -19.20 14.32
CA THR A 170 -0.42 -17.76 14.29
C THR A 170 0.82 -16.90 14.08
N ALA A 171 1.91 -17.13 14.81
CA ALA A 171 3.14 -16.35 14.67
C ALA A 171 3.83 -16.61 13.33
N ILE A 172 3.78 -17.85 12.84
CA ILE A 172 4.27 -18.25 11.50
C ILE A 172 3.50 -17.49 10.43
N VAL A 173 2.16 -17.49 10.49
CA VAL A 173 1.30 -16.80 9.52
C VAL A 173 1.56 -15.29 9.56
N MET A 174 1.60 -14.68 10.75
CA MET A 174 1.88 -13.24 10.89
C MET A 174 3.26 -12.87 10.35
N THR A 175 4.27 -13.70 10.61
CA THR A 175 5.62 -13.52 10.08
C THR A 175 5.63 -13.62 8.56
N PHE A 176 4.97 -14.63 7.99
CA PHE A 176 4.90 -14.81 6.54
C PHE A 176 4.17 -13.65 5.85
N VAL A 177 3.00 -13.26 6.35
CA VAL A 177 2.23 -12.14 5.81
C VAL A 177 3.02 -10.84 5.91
N GLY A 178 3.69 -10.60 7.04
CA GLY A 178 4.56 -9.46 7.24
C GLY A 178 5.74 -9.43 6.25
N MET A 179 6.41 -10.56 6.06
CA MET A 179 7.51 -10.71 5.10
C MET A 179 7.06 -10.52 3.66
N LEU A 180 5.88 -11.06 3.29
CA LEU A 180 5.28 -10.86 1.98
C LEU A 180 4.95 -9.38 1.74
N ALA A 181 4.36 -8.71 2.72
CA ALA A 181 4.05 -7.28 2.65
C ALA A 181 5.32 -6.43 2.50
N ALA A 182 6.37 -6.74 3.27
CA ALA A 182 7.68 -6.11 3.12
C ALA A 182 8.26 -6.34 1.72
N TRP A 183 8.30 -7.58 1.23
CA TRP A 183 8.79 -7.92 -0.12
C TRP A 183 8.08 -7.12 -1.21
N LEU A 184 6.74 -7.11 -1.20
CA LEU A 184 5.94 -6.34 -2.14
C LEU A 184 6.19 -4.84 -2.05
N ARG A 185 6.36 -4.32 -0.81
CA ARG A 185 6.66 -2.91 -0.59
C ARG A 185 8.02 -2.51 -1.16
N PHE A 186 9.03 -3.37 -1.07
CA PHE A 186 10.35 -3.11 -1.63
C PHE A 186 10.43 -3.33 -3.13
N LEU A 187 9.66 -4.28 -3.69
CA LEU A 187 9.43 -4.37 -5.13
C LEU A 187 8.83 -3.07 -5.67
N TYR A 188 7.81 -2.53 -5.01
CA TYR A 188 7.19 -1.27 -5.40
C TYR A 188 8.17 -0.09 -5.30
N ALA A 189 8.93 -0.01 -4.21
CA ALA A 189 9.93 1.05 -4.02
C ALA A 189 11.07 0.99 -5.04
N GLY A 190 11.54 -0.21 -5.39
CA GLY A 190 12.61 -0.43 -6.37
C GLY A 190 12.27 0.08 -7.77
N ARG A 191 10.98 0.29 -8.07
CA ARG A 191 10.53 0.88 -9.33
C ARG A 191 10.84 2.38 -9.44
N ARG A 192 10.83 3.11 -8.32
CA ARG A 192 10.96 4.57 -8.31
C ARG A 192 12.42 4.96 -8.06
N ILE A 193 12.80 6.11 -8.58
CA ILE A 193 14.06 6.75 -8.17
C ILE A 193 13.83 7.28 -6.76
N VAL A 194 14.70 6.89 -5.83
CA VAL A 194 14.64 7.39 -4.45
C VAL A 194 15.04 8.86 -4.48
N ARG A 195 14.10 9.75 -4.16
CA ARG A 195 14.28 11.21 -4.07
C ARG A 195 14.08 11.68 -2.62
N PHE A 196 14.49 12.91 -2.31
CA PHE A 196 14.36 13.48 -0.97
C PHE A 196 12.94 13.38 -0.40
N GLU A 197 11.92 13.71 -1.19
CA GLU A 197 10.52 13.69 -0.78
C GLU A 197 10.06 12.26 -0.44
N HIS A 198 10.55 11.27 -1.20
CA HIS A 198 10.28 9.86 -0.95
C HIS A 198 10.92 9.38 0.34
N VAL A 199 12.18 9.74 0.59
CA VAL A 199 12.90 9.42 1.82
C VAL A 199 12.23 10.08 3.02
N LEU A 200 11.86 11.36 2.93
CA LEU A 200 11.19 12.09 4.00
C LEU A 200 9.84 11.47 4.37
N ARG A 201 9.01 11.19 3.38
CA ARG A 201 7.71 10.53 3.58
C ARG A 201 7.87 9.12 4.16
N SER A 202 8.80 8.34 3.62
CA SER A 202 9.11 7.00 4.12
C SER A 202 9.61 7.05 5.57
N PHE A 203 10.55 7.95 5.86
CA PHE A 203 11.08 8.15 7.20
C PHE A 203 10.00 8.55 8.20
N GLY A 204 9.08 9.45 7.81
CA GLY A 204 7.95 9.85 8.63
C GLY A 204 6.96 8.71 8.90
N ILE A 205 6.60 7.94 7.86
CA ILE A 205 5.70 6.77 8.00
C ILE A 205 6.37 5.68 8.84
N GLY A 206 7.64 5.34 8.55
CA GLY A 206 8.38 4.34 9.30
C GLY A 206 8.62 4.75 10.75
N PHE A 207 8.77 6.05 11.03
CA PHE A 207 8.84 6.57 12.40
C PHE A 207 7.52 6.32 13.13
N ALA A 208 6.38 6.64 12.50
CA ALA A 208 5.07 6.35 13.08
C ALA A 208 4.85 4.84 13.31
N ILE A 209 5.30 3.98 12.38
CA ILE A 209 5.24 2.51 12.52
C ILE A 209 6.08 2.04 13.70
N ILE A 210 7.33 2.50 13.82
CA ILE A 210 8.21 2.14 14.94
C ILE A 210 7.61 2.61 16.25
N LEU A 211 7.16 3.87 16.33
CA LEU A 211 6.54 4.41 17.54
C LEU A 211 5.31 3.60 17.95
N GLY A 212 4.39 3.34 17.01
CA GLY A 212 3.20 2.51 17.26
C GLY A 212 3.56 1.10 17.69
N SER A 213 4.57 0.50 17.04
CA SER A 213 5.07 -0.83 17.38
C SER A 213 5.71 -0.88 18.76
N LEU A 214 6.46 0.16 19.17
CA LEU A 214 7.06 0.24 20.52
C LEU A 214 5.99 0.44 21.60
N VAL A 215 4.94 1.21 21.33
CA VAL A 215 3.78 1.31 22.23
C VAL A 215 3.10 -0.05 22.38
N LEU A 216 2.80 -0.72 21.26
CA LEU A 216 2.22 -2.07 21.28
C LEU A 216 3.13 -3.10 21.97
N ALA A 217 4.44 -3.03 21.72
CA ALA A 217 5.44 -3.86 22.38
C ALA A 217 5.40 -3.65 23.89
N ARG A 218 5.36 -2.39 24.35
CA ARG A 218 5.30 -2.07 25.77
C ARG A 218 4.01 -2.56 26.43
N LEU A 219 2.86 -2.40 25.77
CA LEU A 219 1.56 -2.88 26.26
C LEU A 219 1.48 -4.41 26.36
N ASN A 220 2.36 -5.13 25.66
CA ASN A 220 2.41 -6.59 25.64
C ASN A 220 3.69 -7.16 26.25
N ASP A 221 4.47 -6.35 26.97
CA ASP A 221 5.78 -6.70 27.57
C ASP A 221 6.77 -7.38 26.60
N VAL A 222 6.79 -6.92 25.34
CA VAL A 222 7.77 -7.33 24.33
C VAL A 222 9.02 -6.47 24.49
N GLY A 223 10.05 -7.04 25.12
CA GLY A 223 11.32 -6.37 25.39
C GLY A 223 12.21 -6.20 24.15
N GLN A 224 13.32 -5.48 24.33
CA GLN A 224 14.47 -5.37 23.41
C GLN A 224 14.26 -4.65 22.07
N LEU A 225 13.03 -4.37 21.63
CA LEU A 225 12.82 -3.72 20.33
C LEU A 225 13.22 -2.25 20.27
N ALA A 226 13.27 -1.57 21.42
CA ALA A 226 13.67 -0.16 21.51
C ALA A 226 15.10 0.08 20.96
N VAL A 227 15.99 -0.92 21.03
CA VAL A 227 17.38 -0.81 20.54
C VAL A 227 17.45 -0.52 19.04
N TYR A 228 16.42 -0.93 18.27
CA TYR A 228 16.38 -0.76 16.82
C TYR A 228 15.89 0.63 16.39
N SER A 229 15.32 1.43 17.30
CA SER A 229 14.93 2.81 16.99
C SER A 229 16.15 3.67 16.64
N VAL A 230 17.26 3.52 17.38
CA VAL A 230 18.49 4.28 17.17
C VAL A 230 19.08 4.09 15.76
N PRO A 231 19.37 2.85 15.28
CA PRO A 231 19.89 2.65 13.94
C PRO A 231 18.88 3.07 12.85
N TYR A 232 17.57 2.91 13.07
CA TYR A 232 16.56 3.44 12.15
C TYR A 232 16.70 4.95 11.96
N PHE A 233 16.77 5.69 13.07
CA PHE A 233 16.95 7.13 13.04
C PHE A 233 18.27 7.51 12.35
N MET A 234 19.39 6.91 12.75
CA MET A 234 20.69 7.19 12.13
C MET A 234 20.67 6.98 10.62
N LEU A 235 20.12 5.86 10.14
CA LEU A 235 20.03 5.56 8.71
C LEU A 235 19.09 6.51 7.97
N GLY A 236 17.93 6.83 8.54
CA GLY A 236 16.98 7.75 7.92
C GLY A 236 17.50 9.18 7.81
N LEU A 237 18.23 9.64 8.82
CA LEU A 237 18.87 10.96 8.80
C LEU A 237 20.02 11.01 7.80
N LEU A 238 20.82 9.95 7.73
CA LEU A 238 21.87 9.84 6.72
C LEU A 238 21.28 9.79 5.31
N ALA A 239 20.20 9.04 5.10
CA ALA A 239 19.47 8.99 3.82
C ALA A 239 18.93 10.38 3.43
N LEU A 240 18.32 11.11 4.38
CA LEU A 240 17.85 12.47 4.16
C LEU A 240 18.98 13.44 3.82
N ALA A 241 20.11 13.34 4.51
CA ALA A 241 21.29 14.18 4.25
C ALA A 241 21.85 13.96 2.84
N VAL A 242 21.98 12.69 2.42
CA VAL A 242 22.42 12.32 1.07
C VAL A 242 21.42 12.84 0.04
N ALA A 243 20.12 12.59 0.24
CA ALA A 243 19.08 13.03 -0.69
C ALA A 243 18.97 14.56 -0.80
N ASN A 244 19.14 15.29 0.30
CA ASN A 244 19.17 16.76 0.28
C ASN A 244 20.40 17.28 -0.47
N GLY A 245 21.54 16.60 -0.35
CA GLY A 245 22.73 16.91 -1.14
C GLY A 245 22.55 16.74 -2.63
N GLU A 246 21.79 15.72 -3.03
CA GLU A 246 21.42 15.54 -4.43
C GLU A 246 20.52 16.66 -4.94
N ARG A 247 19.53 17.05 -4.13
CA ARG A 247 18.62 18.16 -4.48
C ARG A 247 19.37 19.48 -4.64
N ALA A 248 20.32 19.77 -3.76
CA ALA A 248 21.14 20.98 -3.79
C ALA A 248 22.17 20.99 -4.94
N ALA A 249 22.49 19.85 -5.55
CA ALA A 249 23.47 19.75 -6.64
C ALA A 249 22.88 20.04 -8.04
N LEU A 250 21.59 20.37 -8.14
CA LEU A 250 20.94 20.68 -9.41
C LEU A 250 21.38 22.06 -9.92
N PRO A 251 21.84 22.18 -11.19
CA PRO A 251 22.53 23.37 -11.72
C PRO A 251 21.67 24.62 -11.88
N ALA A 252 20.36 24.55 -11.58
CA ALA A 252 19.48 25.71 -11.59
C ALA A 252 19.75 26.69 -10.43
N GLU A 253 20.48 26.24 -9.40
CA GLU A 253 20.89 27.05 -8.26
C GLU A 253 22.43 27.09 -8.21
N GLY A 254 23.04 28.27 -8.22
CA GLY A 254 24.46 28.49 -8.49
C GLY A 254 25.46 27.68 -7.64
N ARG A 255 26.64 27.43 -8.25
CA ARG A 255 27.78 26.62 -7.79
C ARG A 255 28.40 27.00 -6.43
N GLU A 256 27.94 28.06 -5.77
CA GLU A 256 28.55 28.62 -4.55
C GLU A 256 28.10 27.97 -3.23
N ARG A 257 27.15 27.02 -3.25
CA ARG A 257 26.54 26.47 -2.01
C ARG A 257 27.10 25.13 -1.51
N LEU A 258 28.22 24.63 -2.02
CA LEU A 258 28.90 23.46 -1.42
C LEU A 258 29.18 23.64 0.08
N GLY A 259 29.49 24.86 0.52
CA GLY A 259 29.62 25.20 1.95
C GLY A 259 28.28 25.17 2.71
N ALA A 260 27.20 25.66 2.11
CA ALA A 260 25.87 25.68 2.73
C ALA A 260 25.27 24.27 2.91
N TRP A 261 25.56 23.34 1.98
CA TRP A 261 25.16 21.94 2.13
C TRP A 261 25.82 21.30 3.36
N GLY A 262 27.15 21.41 3.46
CA GLY A 262 27.91 20.88 4.60
C GLY A 262 27.42 21.47 5.92
N VAL A 263 27.14 22.77 5.96
CA VAL A 263 26.58 23.45 7.15
C VAL A 263 25.18 22.95 7.47
N SER A 264 24.29 22.78 6.48
CA SER A 264 22.93 22.28 6.71
C SER A 264 22.92 20.85 7.23
N VAL A 265 23.71 19.94 6.63
CA VAL A 265 23.82 18.55 7.07
C VAL A 265 24.42 18.48 8.47
N THR A 266 25.47 19.25 8.73
CA THR A 266 26.10 19.32 10.05
C THR A 266 25.13 19.87 11.09
N ALA A 267 24.40 20.95 10.78
CA ALA A 267 23.41 21.53 11.68
C ALA A 267 22.24 20.58 11.97
N THR A 268 21.75 19.87 10.94
CA THR A 268 20.72 18.84 11.11
C THR A 268 21.24 17.69 11.98
N LEU A 269 22.42 17.13 11.68
CA LEU A 269 23.04 16.07 12.49
C LEU A 269 23.29 16.50 13.93
N LEU A 270 23.71 17.76 14.16
CA LEU A 270 23.96 18.31 15.48
C LEU A 270 22.66 18.49 16.27
N LEU A 271 21.61 19.06 15.64
CA LEU A 271 20.28 19.16 16.23
C LEU A 271 19.72 17.78 16.60
N LEU A 272 19.92 16.79 15.73
CA LEU A 272 19.46 15.43 15.96
C LEU A 272 20.28 14.71 17.04
N GLY A 273 21.59 14.99 17.11
CA GLY A 273 22.42 14.58 18.24
C GLY A 273 21.90 15.15 19.55
N VAL A 274 21.52 16.42 19.57
CA VAL A 274 20.90 17.07 20.75
C VAL A 274 19.56 16.40 21.09
N ILE A 275 18.68 16.15 20.12
CA ILE A 275 17.40 15.45 20.34
C ILE A 275 17.64 14.03 20.87
N ALA A 276 18.55 13.26 20.27
CA ALA A 276 18.87 11.89 20.69
C ALA A 276 19.49 11.85 22.09
N VAL A 277 20.41 12.76 22.41
CA VAL A 277 20.96 12.92 23.77
C VAL A 277 19.85 13.32 24.74
N SER A 278 18.91 14.17 24.34
CA SER A 278 17.78 14.57 25.17
C SER A 278 16.84 13.41 25.43
N PHE A 279 16.52 12.58 24.42
CA PHE A 279 15.75 11.35 24.58
C PHE A 279 16.50 10.29 25.40
N GLY A 280 17.82 10.17 25.26
CA GLY A 280 18.65 9.30 26.09
C GLY A 280 18.68 9.74 27.55
N LEU A 281 18.81 11.04 27.81
CA LEU A 281 18.68 11.65 29.13
C LEU A 281 17.27 11.48 29.70
N LEU A 282 16.23 11.62 28.88
CA LEU A 282 14.85 11.34 29.26
C LEU A 282 14.69 9.86 29.60
N ALA A 283 15.23 8.94 28.81
CA ALA A 283 15.20 7.50 29.12
C ALA A 283 15.91 7.18 30.45
N LEU A 284 16.96 7.92 30.81
CA LEU A 284 17.61 7.84 32.13
C LEU A 284 16.75 8.48 33.25
N LEU A 285 15.98 9.52 32.93
CA LEU A 285 15.01 10.18 33.80
C LEU A 285 13.69 9.40 33.85
N ASP A 286 13.72 8.15 34.33
CA ASP A 286 12.57 7.27 34.61
C ASP A 286 11.29 7.62 33.82
N VAL A 287 11.43 7.69 32.49
CA VAL A 287 10.36 8.11 31.56
C VAL A 287 9.14 7.21 31.69
N THR A 288 9.34 6.01 32.23
CA THR A 288 8.29 5.12 32.73
C THR A 288 7.29 5.83 33.64
N ARG A 289 7.73 6.67 34.58
CA ARG A 289 6.83 7.46 35.45
C ARG A 289 6.10 8.55 34.69
N PHE A 290 6.78 9.23 33.77
CA PHE A 290 6.15 10.30 32.98
C PHE A 290 5.14 9.75 31.97
N ILE A 291 5.46 8.65 31.29
CA ILE A 291 4.55 7.94 30.38
C ILE A 291 3.41 7.29 31.16
N ALA A 292 3.66 6.73 32.35
CA ALA A 292 2.58 6.24 33.21
C ALA A 292 1.64 7.38 33.61
N PHE A 293 2.17 8.53 34.01
CA PHE A 293 1.37 9.70 34.35
C PHE A 293 0.54 10.23 33.18
N VAL A 294 1.15 10.37 31.99
CA VAL A 294 0.44 10.82 30.77
C VAL A 294 -0.56 9.75 30.30
N GLY A 295 -0.19 8.48 30.39
CA GLY A 295 -1.02 7.33 30.04
C GLY A 295 -2.26 7.22 30.93
N ASP A 296 -2.10 7.33 32.24
CA ASP A 296 -3.21 7.36 33.21
C ASP A 296 -4.11 8.58 32.97
N SER A 297 -3.51 9.74 32.66
CA SER A 297 -4.27 10.96 32.36
C SER A 297 -5.09 10.83 31.07
N ILE A 298 -4.51 10.32 29.99
CA ILE A 298 -5.21 10.09 28.71
C ILE A 298 -6.24 8.97 28.86
N GLY A 299 -5.90 7.89 29.55
CA GLY A 299 -6.79 6.77 29.84
C GLY A 299 -8.03 7.24 30.59
N GLY A 300 -7.86 8.04 31.65
CA GLY A 300 -8.95 8.65 32.39
C GLY A 300 -9.81 9.57 31.52
N ILE A 301 -9.22 10.38 30.64
CA ILE A 301 -9.97 11.24 29.71
C ILE A 301 -10.79 10.40 28.73
N VAL A 302 -10.20 9.34 28.15
CA VAL A 302 -10.88 8.46 27.20
C VAL A 302 -12.00 7.69 27.87
N GLU A 303 -11.76 7.11 29.05
CA GLU A 303 -12.78 6.43 29.85
C GLU A 303 -13.95 7.37 30.17
N TRP A 304 -13.67 8.59 30.59
CA TRP A 304 -14.69 9.59 30.91
C TRP A 304 -15.51 9.99 29.67
N LEU A 305 -14.84 10.18 28.51
CA LEU A 305 -15.49 10.39 27.22
C LEU A 305 -16.37 9.21 26.80
N LEU A 306 -15.87 7.99 26.99
CA LEU A 306 -16.58 6.76 26.66
C LEU A 306 -17.83 6.62 27.52
N ILE A 307 -17.74 6.91 28.82
CA ILE A 307 -18.89 6.98 29.74
C ILE A 307 -19.90 8.02 29.25
N ILE A 308 -19.46 9.24 28.90
CA ILE A 308 -20.36 10.29 28.39
C ILE A 308 -21.10 9.85 27.12
N ILE A 309 -20.42 9.14 26.21
CA ILE A 309 -20.99 8.71 24.93
C ILE A 309 -21.90 7.49 25.10
N LEU A 310 -21.47 6.48 25.86
CA LEU A 310 -22.21 5.22 26.04
C LEU A 310 -23.37 5.33 27.02
N THR A 311 -23.29 6.17 28.05
CA THR A 311 -24.38 6.32 29.03
C THR A 311 -25.73 6.71 28.39
N PRO A 312 -25.82 7.72 27.51
CA PRO A 312 -27.09 8.04 26.85
C PRO A 312 -27.57 6.94 25.90
N ILE A 313 -26.64 6.22 25.25
CA ILE A 313 -26.98 5.03 24.44
C ILE A 313 -27.59 3.95 25.32
N PHE A 314 -26.99 3.70 26.49
CA PHE A 314 -27.48 2.72 27.47
C PHE A 314 -28.85 3.11 28.02
N TRP A 315 -29.09 4.40 28.30
CA TRP A 315 -30.39 4.92 28.71
C TRP A 315 -31.49 4.71 27.67
N ILE A 316 -31.15 4.65 26.38
CA ILE A 316 -32.09 4.34 25.30
C ILE A 316 -32.25 2.82 25.13
N LEU A 317 -31.16 2.07 25.25
CA LEU A 317 -31.16 0.61 25.07
C LEU A 317 -31.93 -0.11 26.17
N VAL A 318 -31.78 0.28 27.43
CA VAL A 318 -32.48 -0.35 28.56
C VAL A 318 -34.01 -0.39 28.36
N PRO A 319 -34.71 0.74 28.13
CA PRO A 319 -36.15 0.70 27.92
C PRO A 319 -36.56 -0.01 26.63
N ILE A 320 -35.70 -0.02 25.59
CA ILE A 320 -35.95 -0.81 24.37
C ILE A 320 -35.87 -2.30 24.66
N ILE A 321 -34.87 -2.75 25.44
CA ILE A 321 -34.70 -4.14 25.86
C ILE A 321 -35.85 -4.55 26.78
N ASP A 322 -36.19 -3.73 27.78
CA ASP A 322 -37.32 -3.98 28.70
C ASP A 322 -38.66 -4.02 27.94
N PHE A 323 -38.79 -3.26 26.85
CA PHE A 323 -39.97 -3.31 25.98
C PHE A 323 -39.99 -4.55 25.06
N LEU A 324 -38.84 -4.95 24.52
CA LEU A 324 -38.69 -6.08 23.60
C LEU A 324 -38.73 -7.44 24.31
N ILE A 325 -38.31 -7.47 25.57
CA ILE A 325 -38.27 -8.67 26.41
C ILE A 325 -39.25 -8.45 27.56
N PRO A 326 -40.55 -8.76 27.37
CA PRO A 326 -41.53 -8.68 28.45
C PRO A 326 -41.07 -9.50 29.65
N ASP A 327 -41.37 -9.07 30.88
CA ASP A 327 -40.91 -9.71 32.12
C ASP A 327 -41.12 -11.24 32.14
N ALA A 328 -42.22 -11.73 31.56
CA ALA A 328 -42.51 -13.17 31.45
C ALA A 328 -41.56 -13.94 30.51
N LEU A 329 -40.94 -13.27 29.55
CA LEU A 329 -39.94 -13.80 28.62
C LEU A 329 -38.53 -13.63 29.19
N ALA A 330 -38.28 -12.57 29.97
CA ALA A 330 -37.05 -12.40 30.75
C ALA A 330 -36.94 -13.45 31.84
N GLU A 331 -38.01 -13.71 32.60
CA GLU A 331 -38.09 -14.82 33.56
C GLU A 331 -37.90 -16.16 32.86
N ARG A 332 -38.47 -16.39 31.66
CA ARG A 332 -38.21 -17.62 30.88
C ARG A 332 -36.81 -17.72 30.29
N LEU A 333 -36.13 -16.60 30.03
CA LEU A 333 -34.73 -16.56 29.58
C LEU A 333 -33.73 -16.68 30.74
N LEU A 334 -34.15 -16.30 31.96
CA LEU A 334 -33.43 -16.52 33.21
C LEU A 334 -33.69 -17.92 33.80
N ASP A 335 -34.90 -18.48 33.60
CA ASP A 335 -35.30 -19.87 33.90
C ASP A 335 -34.92 -20.85 32.77
N LEU A 336 -34.55 -20.34 31.59
CA LEU A 336 -33.46 -20.95 30.85
C LEU A 336 -32.22 -20.77 31.73
N GLU A 337 -32.16 -21.55 32.82
CA GLU A 337 -30.92 -22.08 33.32
C GLU A 337 -30.23 -22.56 32.05
N VAL A 338 -29.30 -21.76 31.51
CA VAL A 338 -28.20 -22.28 30.71
C VAL A 338 -27.72 -23.40 31.60
N PRO A 339 -28.00 -24.68 31.25
CA PRO A 339 -27.81 -25.75 32.21
C PRO A 339 -26.38 -25.59 32.68
N GLN A 340 -26.16 -25.30 33.97
CA GLN A 340 -24.80 -25.30 34.50
C GLN A 340 -24.18 -26.70 34.35
N ASN A 341 -25.00 -27.68 33.98
CA ASN A 341 -24.67 -29.03 33.53
C ASN A 341 -24.28 -29.14 32.04
N PHE A 342 -24.11 -28.04 31.28
CA PHE A 342 -23.42 -28.11 29.97
C PHE A 342 -21.89 -28.26 30.09
N ILE A 343 -21.38 -28.51 31.31
CA ILE A 343 -20.03 -29.04 31.55
C ILE A 343 -20.10 -30.21 32.52
N GLU A 344 -20.96 -31.19 32.27
CA GLU A 344 -20.60 -32.59 32.53
C GLU A 344 -20.32 -33.24 31.18
N PRO A 345 -19.06 -33.61 30.87
CA PRO A 345 -18.76 -34.48 29.73
C PRO A 345 -19.25 -35.88 30.08
N GLU A 346 -20.56 -36.09 30.05
CA GLU A 346 -21.14 -37.43 30.09
C GLU A 346 -20.89 -38.10 28.74
N ASN A 347 -19.78 -38.82 28.66
CA ASN A 347 -19.61 -40.04 27.87
C ASN A 347 -20.18 -40.05 26.43
N LEU A 348 -19.83 -39.07 25.59
CA LEU A 348 -19.90 -39.21 24.13
C LEU A 348 -18.66 -39.93 23.57
N ALA A 349 -18.26 -41.04 24.20
CA ALA A 349 -17.19 -41.90 23.72
C ALA A 349 -17.68 -43.07 22.84
N GLU A 350 -18.98 -43.25 22.65
CA GLU A 350 -19.51 -44.31 21.78
C GLU A 350 -20.72 -43.82 20.98
N GLY A 351 -20.52 -43.55 19.69
CA GLY A 351 -21.63 -43.51 18.74
C GLY A 351 -22.05 -42.14 18.19
N GLN A 352 -21.20 -41.10 18.23
CA GLN A 352 -21.28 -40.11 17.14
C GLN A 352 -20.67 -40.75 15.90
N GLU A 353 -21.49 -41.53 15.19
CA GLU A 353 -21.70 -41.28 13.76
C GLU A 353 -21.97 -39.78 13.64
N GLN A 354 -20.89 -39.00 13.66
CA GLN A 354 -20.87 -37.71 13.05
C GLN A 354 -21.28 -38.04 11.63
N ASP A 355 -22.56 -37.78 11.32
CA ASP A 355 -23.12 -37.81 9.99
C ASP A 355 -22.16 -36.97 9.18
N ASP A 356 -21.19 -37.67 8.60
CA ASP A 356 -20.17 -37.17 7.73
C ASP A 356 -21.02 -36.57 6.64
N PHE A 357 -21.25 -35.27 6.68
CA PHE A 357 -21.63 -34.55 5.49
C PHE A 357 -20.39 -34.69 4.61
N ILE A 358 -20.30 -35.84 3.93
CA ILE A 358 -19.34 -36.18 2.89
C ILE A 358 -19.70 -35.25 1.74
N LEU A 359 -19.50 -33.94 1.94
CA LEU A 359 -19.02 -33.11 0.87
C LEU A 359 -17.77 -33.86 0.41
N PRO A 360 -17.79 -34.45 -0.79
CA PRO A 360 -16.61 -35.11 -1.32
C PRO A 360 -15.44 -34.12 -1.18
N ARG A 361 -14.19 -34.55 -0.96
CA ARG A 361 -13.09 -33.58 -0.81
C ARG A 361 -12.82 -32.74 -2.07
N TRP A 362 -13.29 -33.22 -3.23
CA TRP A 362 -13.02 -32.59 -4.52
C TRP A 362 -13.51 -31.14 -4.71
N PRO A 363 -14.64 -30.64 -4.18
CA PRO A 363 -15.02 -29.23 -4.27
C PRO A 363 -14.09 -28.33 -3.47
N LEU A 364 -13.57 -28.78 -2.32
CA LEU A 364 -12.56 -28.05 -1.56
C LEU A 364 -11.23 -28.02 -2.33
N ASP A 365 -10.84 -29.12 -2.94
CA ASP A 365 -9.62 -29.18 -3.78
C ASP A 365 -9.77 -28.31 -5.03
N VAL A 366 -10.92 -28.33 -5.71
CA VAL A 366 -11.23 -27.45 -6.83
C VAL A 366 -11.22 -25.99 -6.39
N LEU A 367 -11.77 -25.66 -5.22
CA LEU A 367 -11.73 -24.31 -4.66
C LEU A 367 -10.30 -23.87 -4.36
N LYS A 368 -9.46 -24.73 -3.76
CA LYS A 368 -8.02 -24.47 -3.53
C LYS A 368 -7.30 -24.19 -4.86
N VAL A 369 -7.56 -24.99 -5.90
CA VAL A 369 -7.01 -24.78 -7.25
C VAL A 369 -7.48 -23.46 -7.87
N LEU A 370 -8.76 -23.12 -7.75
CA LEU A 370 -9.31 -21.85 -8.24
C LEU A 370 -8.70 -20.65 -7.51
N ILE A 371 -8.55 -20.73 -6.19
CA ILE A 371 -7.88 -19.70 -5.36
C ILE A 371 -6.42 -19.56 -5.79
N PHE A 372 -5.72 -20.67 -6.00
CA PHE A 372 -4.33 -20.65 -6.48
C PHE A 372 -4.22 -20.01 -7.87
N VAL A 373 -5.08 -20.40 -8.82
CA VAL A 373 -5.13 -19.80 -10.17
C VAL A 373 -5.45 -18.30 -10.09
N ALA A 374 -6.40 -17.90 -9.23
CA ALA A 374 -6.74 -16.51 -9.01
C ALA A 374 -5.56 -15.72 -8.41
N LEU A 375 -4.84 -16.29 -7.45
CA LEU A 375 -3.62 -15.69 -6.86
C LEU A 375 -2.51 -15.53 -7.89
N VAL A 376 -2.26 -16.55 -8.71
CA VAL A 376 -1.27 -16.48 -9.81
C VAL A 376 -1.68 -15.42 -10.83
N TRP A 377 -2.95 -15.38 -11.22
CA TRP A 377 -3.48 -14.40 -12.17
C TRP A 377 -3.43 -12.98 -11.63
N LEU A 378 -3.80 -12.77 -10.35
CA LEU A 378 -3.71 -11.48 -9.66
C LEU A 378 -2.26 -11.04 -9.50
N SER A 379 -1.34 -11.95 -9.19
CA SER A 379 0.10 -11.67 -9.09
C SER A 379 0.68 -11.29 -10.43
N TYR A 380 0.29 -12.00 -11.50
CA TYR A 380 0.65 -11.64 -12.88
C TYR A 380 0.09 -10.27 -13.27
N ARG A 381 -1.18 -10.01 -13.00
CA ARG A 381 -1.82 -8.71 -13.29
C ARG A 381 -1.21 -7.58 -12.47
N GLY A 382 -0.89 -7.83 -11.21
CA GLY A 382 -0.18 -6.92 -10.31
C GLY A 382 1.21 -6.62 -10.84
N GLY A 383 2.00 -7.66 -11.17
CA GLY A 383 3.32 -7.53 -11.78
C GLY A 383 3.28 -6.75 -13.10
N ARG A 384 2.28 -7.02 -13.94
CA ARG A 384 2.05 -6.27 -15.18
C ARG A 384 1.67 -4.82 -14.90
N ALA A 385 0.74 -4.53 -13.99
CA ALA A 385 0.38 -3.15 -13.63
C ALA A 385 1.57 -2.38 -13.00
N LEU A 386 2.44 -3.09 -12.28
CA LEU A 386 3.68 -2.55 -11.76
C LEU A 386 4.66 -2.18 -12.88
N LEU A 387 4.73 -2.97 -13.95
CA LEU A 387 5.63 -2.77 -15.09
C LEU A 387 5.07 -1.86 -16.21
N ASP A 388 3.76 -1.87 -16.45
CA ASP A 388 3.10 -1.15 -17.55
C ASP A 388 2.97 0.36 -17.27
N ARG A 389 3.03 0.79 -16.00
CA ARG A 389 3.11 2.22 -15.62
C ARG A 389 4.49 2.86 -15.94
N ARG A 390 5.26 2.26 -16.84
CA ARG A 390 6.58 2.71 -17.29
C ARG A 390 6.50 3.83 -18.33
N ASP A 391 5.37 3.97 -19.01
CA ASP A 391 5.18 4.94 -20.10
C ASP A 391 4.48 6.23 -19.67
N SER A 392 4.27 6.43 -18.37
CA SER A 392 3.96 7.76 -17.83
C SER A 392 5.19 8.64 -18.06
N THR A 393 5.12 9.43 -19.13
CA THR A 393 6.11 10.39 -19.64
C THR A 393 6.73 11.22 -18.50
N PRO A 394 7.91 11.83 -18.68
CA PRO A 394 8.51 12.74 -17.70
C PRO A 394 7.52 13.79 -17.15
N GLU A 395 6.49 14.16 -17.91
CA GLU A 395 5.39 15.03 -17.50
C GLU A 395 4.57 14.51 -16.31
N ASP A 396 4.32 13.21 -16.18
CA ASP A 396 3.63 12.63 -15.02
C ASP A 396 4.53 12.62 -13.76
N GLU A 397 5.86 12.52 -13.93
CA GLU A 397 6.83 12.73 -12.85
C GLU A 397 6.91 14.21 -12.42
N PHE A 398 6.65 15.15 -13.33
CA PHE A 398 6.53 16.56 -13.00
C PHE A 398 5.21 16.87 -12.27
N ASP A 399 4.13 16.17 -12.57
CA ASP A 399 2.83 16.36 -11.90
C ASP A 399 2.79 15.77 -10.48
N GLU A 400 3.50 14.66 -10.21
CA GLU A 400 3.70 14.15 -8.83
C GLU A 400 4.56 15.11 -7.97
N PHE A 401 5.52 15.82 -8.58
CA PHE A 401 6.31 16.86 -7.90
C PHE A 401 5.48 18.12 -7.57
N ARG A 402 4.36 18.35 -8.28
CA ARG A 402 3.51 19.53 -8.15
C ARG A 402 2.35 19.36 -7.18
N SER A 403 1.88 18.13 -6.95
CA SER A 403 0.86 17.85 -5.93
C SER A 403 1.40 17.91 -4.50
N ASP A 404 2.69 17.63 -4.29
CA ASP A 404 3.30 17.57 -2.95
C ASP A 404 3.85 18.92 -2.45
N SER A 405 4.05 19.93 -3.31
CA SER A 405 4.60 21.23 -2.93
C SER A 405 3.57 22.29 -2.47
N GLY A 406 2.26 22.00 -2.58
CA GLY A 406 1.19 22.96 -2.26
C GLY A 406 0.55 22.82 -0.86
N GLY A 407 0.92 21.81 -0.08
CA GLY A 407 0.32 21.55 1.24
C GLY A 407 1.25 21.98 2.36
N GLY A 408 0.91 23.06 3.08
CA GLY A 408 1.68 23.59 4.19
C GLY A 408 2.20 22.53 5.16
N SER A 409 3.47 22.69 5.55
CA SER A 409 4.23 21.86 6.49
C SER A 409 3.55 21.77 7.87
N GLY A 410 2.53 20.93 7.99
CA GLY A 410 1.85 20.64 9.25
C GLY A 410 1.26 19.24 9.25
N LEU A 411 1.36 18.56 10.40
CA LEU A 411 0.75 17.25 10.69
C LEU A 411 -0.75 17.17 10.30
N GLY A 412 -1.45 18.31 10.31
CA GLY A 412 -2.86 18.42 9.88
C GLY A 412 -3.10 18.22 8.38
N GLY A 413 -2.12 18.52 7.51
CA GLY A 413 -2.23 18.29 6.07
C GLY A 413 -2.16 16.80 5.70
N LEU A 414 -1.37 16.02 6.44
CA LEU A 414 -1.24 14.57 6.27
C LEU A 414 -2.54 13.83 6.61
N LEU A 415 -3.21 14.20 7.69
CA LEU A 415 -4.49 13.58 8.09
C LEU A 415 -5.63 13.95 7.13
N ARG A 416 -5.64 15.17 6.58
CA ARG A 416 -6.68 15.62 5.64
C ARG A 416 -6.57 14.94 4.27
N ASN A 417 -5.36 14.61 3.81
CA ASN A 417 -5.15 13.89 2.55
C ASN A 417 -5.51 12.38 2.62
N LEU A 418 -5.64 11.80 3.81
CA LEU A 418 -6.04 10.39 3.98
C LEU A 418 -7.54 10.14 3.77
N ILE A 419 -8.39 11.17 3.86
CA ILE A 419 -9.86 11.02 3.84
C ILE A 419 -10.50 11.47 2.51
N ARG A 420 -9.78 12.14 1.62
CA ARG A 420 -10.38 12.70 0.40
C ARG A 420 -10.38 11.71 -0.78
N ARG A 421 -11.33 10.77 -0.77
CA ARG A 421 -11.76 10.00 -1.96
C ARG A 421 -12.79 10.83 -2.74
N GLY A 422 -12.39 11.41 -3.86
CA GLY A 422 -13.31 12.08 -4.78
C GLY A 422 -12.60 12.47 -6.08
N HIS A 423 -12.99 11.81 -7.17
CA HIS A 423 -12.40 11.85 -8.52
C HIS A 423 -12.75 13.14 -9.29
N GLY A 424 -12.46 14.32 -8.75
CA GLY A 424 -12.70 15.58 -9.45
C GLY A 424 -11.69 16.66 -9.05
N GLY A 425 -10.89 17.12 -10.01
CA GLY A 425 -10.10 18.35 -9.86
C GLY A 425 -8.58 18.20 -9.73
N ALA A 426 -7.92 17.28 -10.45
CA ALA A 426 -6.45 17.29 -10.54
C ALA A 426 -5.89 18.57 -11.22
N HIS A 427 -6.73 19.35 -11.91
CA HIS A 427 -6.33 20.62 -12.53
C HIS A 427 -6.20 21.78 -11.52
N GLU A 428 -6.81 21.72 -10.32
CA GLU A 428 -6.83 22.86 -9.40
C GLU A 428 -5.52 23.04 -8.60
N GLY A 429 -4.72 21.98 -8.42
CA GLY A 429 -3.54 22.02 -7.55
C GLY A 429 -2.37 22.86 -8.08
N TRP A 430 -2.10 22.81 -9.40
CA TRP A 430 -1.00 23.55 -10.02
C TRP A 430 -1.29 25.06 -10.08
N PHE A 431 -2.54 25.44 -10.34
CA PHE A 431 -2.97 26.83 -10.48
C PHE A 431 -2.86 27.64 -9.18
N ALA A 432 -2.78 26.98 -8.03
CA ALA A 432 -2.62 27.61 -6.72
C ALA A 432 -1.15 27.94 -6.34
N LEU A 433 -0.15 27.37 -7.02
CA LEU A 433 1.27 27.55 -6.66
C LEU A 433 1.78 28.96 -6.92
N ARG A 434 1.31 29.59 -8.00
CA ARG A 434 1.63 30.97 -8.36
C ARG A 434 0.37 31.64 -8.86
N PRO A 435 0.05 32.87 -8.44
CA PRO A 435 -1.16 33.58 -8.88
C PRO A 435 -1.31 33.62 -10.41
N ILE A 436 -0.21 33.80 -11.15
CA ILE A 436 -0.21 33.83 -12.61
C ILE A 436 -0.62 32.50 -13.25
N TYR A 437 -0.39 31.36 -12.58
CA TYR A 437 -0.80 30.06 -13.10
C TYR A 437 -2.32 29.97 -13.13
N GLY A 438 -3.00 30.38 -12.07
CA GLY A 438 -4.47 30.39 -12.04
C GLY A 438 -5.09 31.29 -13.11
N VAL A 439 -4.49 32.45 -13.37
CA VAL A 439 -4.97 33.35 -14.43
C VAL A 439 -4.76 32.75 -15.82
N TYR A 440 -3.62 32.11 -16.08
CA TYR A 440 -3.38 31.38 -17.34
C TYR A 440 -4.29 30.15 -17.49
N GLY A 441 -4.52 29.40 -16.42
CA GLY A 441 -5.45 28.27 -16.43
C GLY A 441 -6.85 28.66 -16.84
N ARG A 442 -7.35 29.76 -16.25
CA ARG A 442 -8.64 30.33 -16.59
C ARG A 442 -8.70 30.76 -18.06
N SER A 443 -7.69 31.46 -18.58
CA SER A 443 -7.69 31.87 -20.00
C SER A 443 -7.67 30.68 -20.96
N VAL A 444 -7.02 29.57 -20.60
CA VAL A 444 -7.07 28.33 -21.40
C VAL A 444 -8.47 27.72 -21.41
N VAL A 445 -9.09 27.54 -20.23
CA VAL A 445 -10.44 26.98 -20.12
C VAL A 445 -11.46 27.85 -20.86
N ASP A 446 -11.38 29.16 -20.70
CA ASP A 446 -12.29 30.10 -21.36
C ASP A 446 -12.17 30.10 -22.88
N ALA A 447 -10.95 29.89 -23.40
CA ALA A 447 -10.73 29.71 -24.84
C ALA A 447 -11.30 28.37 -25.34
N GLU A 448 -11.13 27.29 -24.57
CA GLU A 448 -11.67 25.97 -24.89
C GLU A 448 -13.20 25.95 -24.89
N ASP A 449 -13.83 26.59 -23.89
CA ASP A 449 -15.29 26.72 -23.79
C ASP A 449 -15.88 27.51 -24.97
N ARG A 450 -15.08 28.37 -25.61
CA ARG A 450 -15.46 29.11 -26.82
C ARG A 450 -15.13 28.37 -28.12
N GLY A 451 -14.59 27.16 -28.04
CA GLY A 451 -14.31 26.28 -29.19
C GLY A 451 -12.85 26.27 -29.66
N PHE A 452 -11.96 26.99 -28.98
CA PHE A 452 -10.54 27.05 -29.35
C PHE A 452 -9.71 26.05 -28.54
N GLU A 453 -9.66 24.78 -28.97
CA GLU A 453 -8.88 23.75 -28.23
C GLU A 453 -7.37 23.85 -28.49
N ARG A 454 -6.56 23.75 -27.43
CA ARG A 454 -5.09 23.72 -27.49
C ARG A 454 -4.56 22.45 -28.15
N ARG A 455 -3.57 22.57 -29.04
CA ARG A 455 -2.87 21.39 -29.57
C ARG A 455 -1.82 20.90 -28.58
N ARG A 456 -1.61 19.57 -28.54
CA ARG A 456 -0.62 18.96 -27.63
C ARG A 456 0.81 19.50 -27.82
N SER A 457 1.17 19.92 -29.03
CA SER A 457 2.50 20.43 -29.34
C SER A 457 2.64 21.94 -29.17
N GLU A 458 1.55 22.68 -28.94
CA GLU A 458 1.62 24.13 -28.83
C GLU A 458 2.16 24.54 -27.46
N THR A 459 3.15 25.42 -27.47
CA THR A 459 3.62 26.09 -26.26
C THR A 459 2.52 27.01 -25.69
N PRO A 460 2.56 27.34 -24.39
CA PRO A 460 1.62 28.30 -23.81
C PRO A 460 1.54 29.62 -24.58
N LEU A 461 2.69 30.14 -25.00
CA LEU A 461 2.77 31.39 -25.76
C LEU A 461 2.18 31.27 -27.16
N GLU A 462 2.46 30.18 -27.89
CA GLU A 462 1.88 29.94 -29.22
C GLU A 462 0.36 29.79 -29.14
N TYR A 463 -0.13 29.01 -28.17
CA TYR A 463 -1.55 28.81 -27.96
C TYR A 463 -2.26 30.12 -27.65
N SER A 464 -1.77 30.88 -26.67
CA SER A 464 -2.38 32.14 -26.26
C SER A 464 -2.24 33.26 -27.28
N THR A 465 -1.20 33.23 -28.12
CA THR A 465 -1.09 34.16 -29.25
C THR A 465 -2.13 33.83 -30.31
N ALA A 466 -2.29 32.55 -30.66
CA ALA A 466 -3.27 32.12 -31.65
C ALA A 466 -4.71 32.36 -31.16
N SER A 467 -5.02 31.96 -29.92
CA SER A 467 -6.34 32.19 -29.33
C SER A 467 -6.61 33.66 -29.08
N GLY A 468 -5.62 34.44 -28.67
CA GLY A 468 -5.75 35.89 -28.48
C GLY A 468 -6.07 36.65 -29.76
N ILE A 469 -5.52 36.24 -30.90
CA ILE A 469 -5.86 36.83 -32.21
C ILE A 469 -7.28 36.43 -32.62
N VAL A 470 -7.61 35.16 -32.48
CA VAL A 470 -8.85 34.58 -33.01
C VAL A 470 -10.08 34.94 -32.17
N LEU A 471 -9.92 35.05 -30.86
CA LEU A 471 -10.97 35.44 -29.91
C LEU A 471 -10.95 36.95 -29.61
N GLU A 472 -10.10 37.72 -30.29
CA GLU A 472 -9.91 39.16 -30.03
C GLU A 472 -9.61 39.46 -28.54
N ALA A 473 -8.78 38.61 -27.91
CA ALA A 473 -8.43 38.63 -26.50
C ALA A 473 -6.94 39.00 -26.29
N PRO A 474 -6.55 40.29 -26.40
CA PRO A 474 -5.14 40.70 -26.34
C PRO A 474 -4.45 40.32 -25.03
N VAL A 475 -5.21 40.30 -23.92
CA VAL A 475 -4.72 39.94 -22.58
C VAL A 475 -4.19 38.50 -22.49
N PHE A 476 -4.63 37.59 -23.38
CA PHE A 476 -4.20 36.19 -23.35
C PHE A 476 -2.70 36.04 -23.58
N ARG A 477 -2.14 36.83 -24.50
CA ARG A 477 -0.70 36.80 -24.79
C ARG A 477 0.12 37.27 -23.60
N GLU A 478 -0.28 38.37 -22.96
CA GLU A 478 0.43 38.93 -21.80
C GLU A 478 0.43 37.96 -20.62
N ILE A 479 -0.71 37.33 -20.34
CA ILE A 479 -0.83 36.28 -19.32
C ILE A 479 0.11 35.11 -19.64
N ALA A 480 0.18 34.69 -20.91
CA ALA A 480 1.02 33.58 -21.33
C ALA A 480 2.52 33.90 -21.28
N GLU A 481 2.94 35.12 -21.65
CA GLU A 481 4.33 35.57 -21.51
C GLU A 481 4.76 35.57 -20.04
N ALA A 482 3.93 36.08 -19.15
CA ALA A 482 4.18 36.06 -17.71
C ALA A 482 4.18 34.64 -17.14
N PHE A 483 3.29 33.77 -17.63
CA PHE A 483 3.27 32.36 -17.28
C PHE A 483 4.56 31.65 -17.73
N ASP A 484 5.01 31.90 -18.96
CA ASP A 484 6.22 31.30 -19.54
C ASP A 484 7.49 31.78 -18.80
N ALA A 485 7.57 33.08 -18.52
CA ALA A 485 8.63 33.68 -17.72
C ALA A 485 8.69 33.13 -16.30
N ALA A 486 7.55 32.92 -15.66
CA ALA A 486 7.48 32.27 -14.35
C ALA A 486 7.88 30.79 -14.42
N ARG A 487 7.39 30.06 -15.43
CA ARG A 487 7.56 28.61 -15.57
C ARG A 487 8.99 28.22 -15.98
N TYR A 488 9.57 28.91 -16.95
CA TYR A 488 10.87 28.57 -17.53
C TYR A 488 11.98 29.54 -17.11
N GLY A 489 11.64 30.81 -16.88
CA GLY A 489 12.59 31.83 -16.47
C GLY A 489 12.76 31.98 -14.97
N GLY A 490 11.85 31.43 -14.16
CA GLY A 490 11.84 31.63 -12.70
C GLY A 490 11.49 33.07 -12.26
N HIS A 491 11.08 33.94 -13.19
CA HIS A 491 10.73 35.33 -12.89
C HIS A 491 9.26 35.41 -12.46
N GLU A 492 9.01 35.81 -11.22
CA GLU A 492 7.64 36.00 -10.74
C GLU A 492 7.11 37.37 -11.19
N ALA A 493 5.89 37.35 -11.75
CA ALA A 493 5.18 38.58 -12.10
C ALA A 493 4.75 39.32 -10.82
N ASP A 494 4.74 40.64 -10.89
CA ASP A 494 4.26 41.50 -9.81
C ASP A 494 2.80 41.13 -9.45
N PRO A 495 2.49 40.85 -8.18
CA PRO A 495 1.12 40.55 -7.74
C PRO A 495 0.06 41.57 -8.21
N ASP A 496 0.41 42.86 -8.29
CA ASP A 496 -0.51 43.90 -8.79
C ASP A 496 -0.78 43.76 -10.29
N GLN A 497 0.23 43.35 -11.05
CA GLN A 497 0.09 43.08 -12.48
C GLN A 497 -0.77 41.83 -12.72
N VAL A 498 -0.59 40.77 -11.92
CA VAL A 498 -1.43 39.57 -11.99
C VAL A 498 -2.90 39.89 -11.65
N ARG A 499 -3.15 40.74 -10.64
CA ARG A 499 -4.50 41.22 -10.32
C ARG A 499 -5.14 41.99 -11.48
N ARG A 500 -4.35 42.83 -12.16
CA ARG A 500 -4.80 43.60 -13.34
C ARG A 500 -5.20 42.67 -14.49
N TRP A 501 -4.34 41.72 -14.86
CA TRP A 501 -4.65 40.75 -15.91
C TRP A 501 -5.87 39.88 -15.55
N ALA A 502 -6.04 39.52 -14.28
CA ALA A 502 -7.23 38.78 -13.84
C ALA A 502 -8.52 39.60 -14.00
N ALA A 503 -8.46 40.92 -13.77
CA ALA A 503 -9.59 41.82 -13.95
C ALA A 503 -9.90 42.06 -15.44
N GLU A 504 -8.87 42.30 -16.25
CA GLU A 504 -8.99 42.45 -17.71
C GLU A 504 -9.54 41.18 -18.37
N LEU A 505 -9.06 40.01 -17.93
CA LEU A 505 -9.60 38.71 -18.35
C LEU A 505 -11.09 38.61 -18.00
N ALA A 506 -11.48 38.92 -16.76
CA ALA A 506 -12.89 38.86 -16.35
C ALA A 506 -13.80 39.85 -17.11
N GLU A 507 -13.30 41.03 -17.45
CA GLU A 507 -14.02 42.01 -18.27
C GLU A 507 -14.19 41.53 -19.71
N TRP A 508 -13.14 40.92 -20.27
CA TRP A 508 -13.18 40.29 -21.59
C TRP A 508 -14.18 39.13 -21.62
N GLU A 509 -14.16 38.24 -20.63
CA GLU A 509 -15.09 37.10 -20.54
C GLU A 509 -16.55 37.55 -20.50
N LYS A 510 -16.83 38.64 -19.79
CA LYS A 510 -18.18 39.23 -19.67
C LYS A 510 -18.66 39.85 -20.99
N SER A 511 -17.76 40.45 -21.75
CA SER A 511 -18.09 41.08 -23.04
C SER A 511 -18.18 40.07 -24.19
N HIS A 512 -17.56 38.90 -24.05
CA HIS A 512 -17.52 37.84 -25.06
C HIS A 512 -18.07 36.52 -24.49
N PRO A 513 -19.39 36.40 -24.21
CA PRO A 513 -19.95 35.15 -23.70
C PRO A 513 -19.80 34.03 -24.74
N PRO A 514 -19.61 32.76 -24.30
CA PRO A 514 -19.53 31.64 -25.22
C PRO A 514 -20.85 31.49 -25.99
N SER A 515 -20.78 31.55 -27.32
CA SER A 515 -21.93 31.38 -28.21
C SER A 515 -21.69 30.24 -29.20
N GLU A 516 -22.76 29.58 -29.65
CA GLU A 516 -22.68 28.56 -30.69
C GLU A 516 -22.20 29.14 -32.02
N GLU A 517 -22.61 30.37 -32.35
CA GLU A 517 -22.16 31.08 -33.55
C GLU A 517 -20.64 31.28 -33.58
N LEU A 518 -20.03 31.62 -32.44
CA LEU A 518 -18.58 31.75 -32.34
C LEU A 518 -17.91 30.38 -32.54
N ARG A 519 -18.43 29.32 -31.91
CA ARG A 519 -17.89 27.96 -32.08
C ARG A 519 -17.95 27.53 -33.56
N ASP A 520 -19.07 27.78 -34.23
CA ASP A 520 -19.26 27.45 -35.64
C ASP A 520 -18.30 28.25 -36.55
N GLN A 521 -18.09 29.54 -36.25
CA GLN A 521 -17.10 30.36 -36.96
C GLN A 521 -15.67 29.84 -36.76
N LEU A 522 -15.32 29.44 -35.54
CA LEU A 522 -14.01 28.88 -35.23
C LEU A 522 -13.78 27.52 -35.89
N GLU A 523 -14.81 26.68 -35.99
CA GLU A 523 -14.73 25.43 -36.74
C GLU A 523 -14.46 25.67 -38.23
N GLN A 524 -14.99 26.74 -38.82
CA GLN A 524 -14.74 27.11 -40.22
C GLN A 524 -13.33 27.67 -40.46
N ILE A 525 -12.79 28.43 -39.51
CA ILE A 525 -11.44 29.03 -39.60
C ILE A 525 -10.36 27.99 -39.30
N ARG A 526 -10.70 26.89 -38.63
CA ARG A 526 -9.73 25.86 -38.24
C ARG A 526 -9.12 25.24 -39.50
N PRO A 527 -7.79 25.27 -39.67
CA PRO A 527 -7.16 24.46 -40.71
C PRO A 527 -7.61 23.01 -40.51
N PRO A 528 -7.93 22.28 -41.59
CA PRO A 528 -8.46 20.93 -41.50
C PRO A 528 -7.56 20.13 -40.56
N ARG A 529 -8.15 19.58 -39.49
CA ARG A 529 -7.42 18.82 -38.47
C ARG A 529 -6.48 17.88 -39.22
N VAL A 530 -5.16 18.10 -39.13
CA VAL A 530 -4.20 17.09 -39.58
C VAL A 530 -4.65 15.85 -38.83
N PRO A 531 -5.13 14.80 -39.52
CA PRO A 531 -5.73 13.66 -38.86
C PRO A 531 -4.70 13.22 -37.82
N ARG A 532 -5.14 13.15 -36.55
CA ARG A 532 -4.29 12.63 -35.47
C ARG A 532 -3.56 11.43 -36.06
N PRO A 533 -2.21 11.36 -36.04
CA PRO A 533 -1.53 10.14 -36.43
C PRO A 533 -2.21 9.06 -35.61
N VAL A 534 -2.92 8.18 -36.31
CA VAL A 534 -3.81 7.22 -35.67
C VAL A 534 -2.91 6.45 -34.72
N ASP A 535 -3.24 6.45 -33.43
CA ASP A 535 -2.49 5.65 -32.48
C ASP A 535 -2.43 4.23 -33.07
N PRO A 536 -1.23 3.64 -33.26
CA PRO A 536 -1.11 2.32 -33.88
C PRO A 536 -2.03 1.28 -33.21
N ALA A 537 -2.32 1.47 -31.91
CA ALA A 537 -3.28 0.65 -31.18
C ALA A 537 -4.74 0.84 -31.65
N ASP A 538 -5.16 2.08 -31.90
CA ASP A 538 -6.49 2.40 -32.44
C ASP A 538 -6.63 1.98 -33.90
N GLU A 539 -5.59 2.13 -34.71
CA GLU A 539 -5.59 1.64 -36.09
C GLU A 539 -5.71 0.12 -36.13
N PHE A 540 -4.98 -0.58 -35.25
CA PHE A 540 -5.07 -2.02 -35.09
C PHE A 540 -6.47 -2.45 -34.64
N ALA A 541 -7.05 -1.78 -33.63
CA ALA A 541 -8.41 -2.06 -33.15
C ALA A 541 -9.46 -1.85 -34.26
N GLN A 542 -9.33 -0.79 -35.05
CA GLN A 542 -10.21 -0.55 -36.20
C GLN A 542 -10.00 -1.55 -37.33
N ARG A 543 -8.77 -2.04 -37.57
CA ARG A 543 -8.50 -3.13 -38.52
C ARG A 543 -9.14 -4.44 -38.06
N VAL A 544 -9.03 -4.77 -36.78
CA VAL A 544 -9.66 -5.97 -36.20
C VAL A 544 -11.20 -5.87 -36.29
N LYS A 545 -11.77 -4.71 -36.00
CA LYS A 545 -13.21 -4.48 -36.11
C LYS A 545 -13.70 -4.63 -37.57
N ARG A 546 -13.00 -4.00 -38.52
CA ARG A 546 -13.27 -4.16 -39.97
C ARG A 546 -13.16 -5.63 -40.40
N GLY A 547 -12.12 -6.34 -39.97
CA GLY A 547 -11.96 -7.77 -40.26
C GLY A 547 -13.12 -8.63 -39.73
N ARG A 548 -13.62 -8.34 -38.51
CA ARG A 548 -14.80 -9.01 -37.95
C ARG A 548 -16.08 -8.73 -38.74
N GLU A 549 -16.28 -7.50 -39.21
CA GLU A 549 -17.44 -7.14 -40.01
C GLU A 549 -17.39 -7.77 -41.41
N THR A 550 -16.21 -7.83 -42.04
CA THR A 550 -16.01 -8.54 -43.31
C THR A 550 -16.28 -10.04 -43.15
N TYR A 551 -15.78 -10.66 -42.07
CA TYR A 551 -16.05 -12.08 -41.78
C TYR A 551 -17.54 -12.32 -41.52
N LYS A 552 -18.22 -11.44 -40.78
CA LYS A 552 -19.68 -11.50 -40.60
C LYS A 552 -20.41 -11.42 -41.94
N ARG A 553 -20.00 -10.53 -42.86
CA ARG A 553 -20.61 -10.43 -44.20
C ARG A 553 -20.36 -11.66 -45.06
N MET A 554 -19.17 -12.27 -45.00
CA MET A 554 -18.90 -13.53 -45.69
C MET A 554 -19.71 -14.70 -45.13
N ARG A 555 -19.98 -14.69 -43.82
CA ARG A 555 -20.79 -15.72 -43.16
C ARG A 555 -22.30 -15.50 -43.35
N SER A 556 -22.75 -14.25 -43.48
CA SER A 556 -24.17 -13.91 -43.67
C SER A 556 -24.58 -13.77 -45.14
N GLY A 557 -23.63 -13.54 -46.04
CA GLY A 557 -23.82 -13.62 -47.48
C GLY A 557 -23.87 -15.08 -47.89
N GLY A 558 -25.08 -15.57 -48.18
CA GLY A 558 -25.36 -16.96 -48.48
C GLY A 558 -24.36 -17.58 -49.47
N GLY A 559 -23.94 -18.80 -49.15
CA GLY A 559 -23.13 -19.62 -50.03
C GLY A 559 -23.76 -19.68 -51.42
N PRO A 560 -23.00 -19.47 -52.50
CA PRO A 560 -23.49 -19.68 -53.84
C PRO A 560 -23.91 -21.15 -53.95
N GLY A 561 -25.11 -21.37 -54.50
CA GLY A 561 -25.73 -22.68 -54.65
C GLY A 561 -24.74 -23.71 -55.17
N GLY A 562 -24.71 -24.85 -54.47
CA GLY A 562 -23.95 -26.01 -54.91
C GLY A 562 -24.35 -26.41 -56.34
N PRO A 563 -23.39 -26.74 -57.21
CA PRO A 563 -23.71 -27.25 -58.54
C PRO A 563 -24.39 -28.62 -58.40
N SER A 564 -25.63 -28.69 -58.89
CA SER A 564 -26.35 -29.92 -59.16
C SER A 564 -25.50 -30.84 -60.03
N GLY A 565 -25.35 -32.09 -59.60
CA GLY A 565 -24.59 -33.10 -60.32
C GLY A 565 -25.11 -33.36 -61.73
N ALA A 566 -24.17 -33.52 -62.66
CA ALA A 566 -24.37 -34.24 -63.90
C ALA A 566 -23.26 -35.29 -63.99
N ALA A 567 -23.68 -36.55 -64.01
CA ALA A 567 -22.83 -37.72 -64.18
C ALA A 567 -22.12 -37.66 -65.54
N GLY A 568 -20.79 -37.78 -65.51
CA GLY A 568 -19.93 -37.87 -66.69
C GLY A 568 -18.96 -39.04 -66.52
N THR A 569 -19.14 -40.02 -67.39
CA THR A 569 -18.46 -41.30 -67.58
C THR A 569 -16.92 -41.21 -67.61
N PRO A 570 -16.16 -42.21 -67.11
CA PRO A 570 -14.72 -42.24 -67.21
C PRO A 570 -14.30 -42.67 -68.63
N THR A 571 -13.44 -41.89 -69.27
CA THR A 571 -12.73 -42.32 -70.49
C THR A 571 -11.23 -42.31 -70.20
N GLN A 572 -10.61 -43.44 -70.52
CA GLN A 572 -9.19 -43.75 -70.39
C GLN A 572 -8.32 -42.84 -71.26
N LEU A 573 -7.14 -42.47 -70.75
CA LEU A 573 -5.83 -42.68 -71.39
C LEU A 573 -4.71 -42.41 -70.38
#